data_AF-A0AAE1T842-F1
#
_entry.id   AF-A0AAE1T842-F1
#
_cell.length_a   1.000
_cell.length_b   1.000
_cell.length_c   1.000
_cell.angle_alpha   90.00
_cell.angle_beta   90.00
_cell.angle_gamma   90.00
#
_symmetry.space_group_name_H-M   'P 1'
#
loop_
_entity.id
_entity.type
_entity.pdbx_description
1 polymer ?
#
loop_
_entity_poly.entity_id
_entity_poly.type
_entity_poly.pdbx_seq_one_letter_code
_entity_poly.pdbx_strand_id
1 'polypeptide(L)'
;MRSFFSKRSESLLKCVRQGARISKKDAKNFGIPVALVENSGRCNKNEHDEKILPTGTPWIPNLVHIITDVSLNGKSGILVDKKLIEGPNANDRGKVFIPLILAFQYFFVIKPIQKWIKDDIARESKPSWD
;
A
#
# COMPACT_ATOMS: atom_id res chain seq x y z
N MET A 1 18.25 3.65 -33.11
CA MET A 1 16.96 3.78 -32.39
C MET A 1 16.75 2.74 -31.30
N ARG A 2 16.89 1.43 -31.59
CA ARG A 2 16.70 0.37 -30.57
C ARG A 2 17.60 0.53 -29.33
N SER A 3 18.88 0.88 -29.52
CA SER A 3 19.83 1.11 -28.42
C SER A 3 19.48 2.32 -27.53
N PHE A 4 18.98 3.41 -28.14
CA PHE A 4 18.54 4.60 -27.41
C PHE A 4 17.29 4.31 -26.58
N PHE A 5 16.30 3.66 -27.20
CA PHE A 5 15.07 3.26 -26.53
C PHE A 5 15.34 2.38 -25.30
N SER A 6 16.18 1.35 -25.44
CA SER A 6 16.55 0.47 -24.32
C SER A 6 17.17 1.25 -23.16
N LYS A 7 18.22 2.05 -23.44
CA LYS A 7 18.89 2.85 -22.41
C LYS A 7 17.96 3.84 -21.72
N ARG A 8 17.11 4.52 -22.50
CA ARG A 8 16.17 5.53 -21.98
C ARG A 8 15.07 4.88 -21.13
N SER A 9 14.47 3.80 -21.59
CA SER A 9 13.40 3.10 -20.88
C SER A 9 13.91 2.43 -19.60
N GLU A 10 15.07 1.76 -19.65
CA GLU A 10 15.67 1.13 -18.47
C GLU A 10 16.05 2.14 -17.39
N SER A 11 16.65 3.27 -17.77
CA SER A 11 16.99 4.32 -16.80
C SER A 11 15.75 4.92 -16.13
N LEU A 12 14.66 5.15 -16.89
CA LEU A 12 13.38 5.59 -16.33
C LEU A 12 12.77 4.56 -15.40
N LEU A 13 12.70 3.29 -15.82
CA LEU A 13 12.15 2.21 -15.00
C LEU A 13 12.94 2.03 -13.70
N LYS A 14 14.26 2.24 -13.72
CA LYS A 14 15.09 2.25 -12.50
C LYS A 14 14.66 3.36 -11.54
N CYS A 15 14.45 4.58 -12.04
CA CYS A 15 13.98 5.71 -11.25
C CYS A 15 12.58 5.46 -10.65
N VAL A 16 11.63 4.98 -11.47
CA VAL A 16 10.26 4.66 -11.03
C VAL A 16 10.27 3.60 -9.93
N ARG A 17 11.03 2.51 -10.11
CA ARG A 17 11.14 1.43 -9.11
C ARG A 17 11.72 1.94 -7.79
N GLN A 18 12.74 2.80 -7.87
CA GLN A 18 13.36 3.39 -6.68
C GLN A 18 12.40 4.35 -5.95
N GLY A 19 11.73 5.25 -6.68
CA GLY A 19 10.78 6.21 -6.10
C GLY A 19 9.56 5.54 -5.48
N ALA A 20 9.02 4.50 -6.13
CA ALA A 20 7.88 3.74 -5.64
C ALA A 20 8.25 2.65 -4.61
N ARG A 21 9.53 2.53 -4.22
CA ARG A 21 10.05 1.50 -3.30
C ARG A 21 9.67 0.06 -3.71
N ILE A 22 9.61 -0.21 -5.01
CA ILE A 22 9.26 -1.54 -5.54
C ILE A 22 10.44 -2.48 -5.31
N SER A 23 10.20 -3.62 -4.66
CA SER A 23 11.25 -4.60 -4.40
C SER A 23 11.77 -5.22 -5.72
N LYS A 24 13.00 -5.73 -5.72
CA LYS A 24 13.54 -6.44 -6.90
C LYS A 24 12.69 -7.67 -7.28
N LYS A 25 12.06 -8.32 -6.29
CA LYS A 25 11.17 -9.47 -6.52
C LYS A 25 9.88 -9.02 -7.19
N ASP A 26 9.26 -7.95 -6.70
CA ASP A 26 8.04 -7.39 -7.27
C ASP A 26 8.29 -6.82 -8.66
N ALA A 27 9.44 -6.19 -8.88
CA ALA A 27 9.83 -5.70 -10.20
C ALA A 27 10.01 -6.82 -11.24
N LYS A 28 10.37 -8.04 -10.81
CA LYS A 28 10.43 -9.22 -11.68
C LYS A 28 9.04 -9.84 -11.91
N ASN A 29 8.22 -9.91 -10.86
CA ASN A 29 6.88 -10.50 -10.94
C ASN A 29 5.88 -9.58 -11.65
N PHE A 30 6.10 -8.27 -11.58
CA PHE A 30 5.20 -7.23 -12.10
C PHE A 30 5.99 -6.27 -13.00
N GLY A 31 6.35 -6.76 -14.18
CA GLY A 31 6.96 -5.93 -15.22
C GLY A 31 6.06 -4.75 -15.59
N ILE A 32 6.60 -3.54 -15.56
CA ILE A 32 5.91 -2.33 -16.05
C ILE A 32 6.14 -2.29 -17.57
N PRO A 33 5.10 -2.48 -18.39
CA PRO A 33 5.24 -2.41 -19.85
C PRO A 33 5.55 -0.98 -20.29
N VAL A 34 6.23 -0.84 -21.42
CA VAL A 34 6.59 0.46 -22.01
C VAL A 34 6.02 0.52 -23.43
N ALA A 35 5.26 1.58 -23.71
CA ALA A 35 4.77 1.90 -25.05
C ALA A 35 5.48 3.15 -25.59
N LEU A 36 5.67 3.20 -26.90
CA LEU A 36 6.14 4.39 -27.62
C LEU A 36 4.94 5.11 -28.23
N VAL A 37 4.95 6.44 -28.16
CA VAL A 37 3.84 7.30 -28.59
C VAL A 37 4.42 8.47 -29.37
N GLU A 38 3.85 8.75 -30.55
CA GLU A 38 4.19 9.91 -31.37
C GLU A 38 2.92 10.70 -31.68
N ASN A 39 2.67 11.71 -30.85
CA ASN A 39 1.43 12.49 -30.90
C ASN A 39 1.39 13.48 -32.06
N SER A 40 2.53 13.80 -32.69
CA SER A 40 2.60 14.76 -33.78
C SER A 40 1.62 14.44 -34.91
N GLY A 41 1.01 15.47 -35.48
CA GLY A 41 0.24 15.36 -36.73
C GLY A 41 1.11 14.96 -37.93
N ARG A 42 2.43 15.14 -37.82
CA ARG A 42 3.44 14.76 -38.82
C ARG A 42 3.97 13.33 -38.62
N CYS A 43 3.33 12.54 -37.77
CA CYS A 43 3.71 11.14 -37.59
C CYS A 43 3.57 10.40 -38.92
N ASN A 44 4.58 9.60 -39.28
CA ASN A 44 4.53 8.77 -40.49
C ASN A 44 3.35 7.81 -40.41
N LYS A 45 2.80 7.46 -41.57
CA LYS A 45 1.69 6.52 -41.68
C LYS A 45 2.03 5.34 -42.58
N ASN A 46 1.39 4.21 -42.36
CA ASN A 46 1.44 3.06 -43.27
C ASN A 46 0.38 3.17 -44.39
N GLU A 47 0.28 2.13 -45.22
CA GLU A 47 -0.70 2.04 -46.32
C GLU A 47 -2.16 2.03 -45.85
N HIS A 48 -2.40 1.74 -44.57
CA HIS A 48 -3.73 1.73 -43.94
C HIS A 48 -4.04 3.05 -43.19
N ASP A 49 -3.25 4.11 -43.42
CA ASP A 49 -3.36 5.42 -42.75
C ASP A 49 -3.13 5.38 -41.22
N GLU A 50 -2.53 4.31 -40.69
CA GLU A 50 -2.21 4.18 -39.27
C GLU A 50 -0.89 4.89 -38.93
N LYS A 51 -0.86 5.60 -37.80
CA LYS A 51 0.37 6.23 -37.30
C LYS A 51 1.40 5.17 -36.89
N ILE A 52 2.54 5.17 -37.56
CA ILE A 52 3.62 4.20 -37.33
C ILE A 52 4.85 4.82 -36.66
N LEU A 53 5.50 4.01 -35.84
CA LEU A 53 6.83 4.31 -35.32
C LEU A 53 7.89 4.03 -36.39
N PRO A 54 9.15 4.47 -36.19
CA PRO A 54 10.23 4.13 -37.11
C PRO A 54 10.56 2.63 -37.18
N THR A 55 9.98 1.82 -36.30
CA THR A 55 10.01 0.35 -36.36
C THR A 55 8.97 -0.24 -37.32
N GLY A 56 8.07 0.58 -37.88
CA GLY A 56 6.92 0.16 -38.67
C GLY A 56 5.68 -0.20 -37.84
N THR A 57 5.78 -0.18 -36.51
CA THR A 57 4.69 -0.57 -35.61
C THR A 57 3.60 0.51 -35.54
N PRO A 58 2.32 0.19 -35.79
CA PRO A 58 1.22 1.12 -35.57
C PRO A 58 1.02 1.33 -34.06
N TRP A 59 1.36 2.52 -33.57
CA TRP A 59 1.51 2.70 -32.12
C TRP A 59 0.19 2.83 -31.38
N ILE A 60 -0.88 3.31 -32.04
CA ILE A 60 -2.20 3.46 -31.41
C ILE A 60 -2.79 2.08 -31.09
N PRO A 61 -2.93 1.13 -32.04
CA PRO A 61 -3.37 -0.23 -31.72
C PRO A 61 -2.46 -0.92 -30.72
N ASN A 62 -1.13 -0.77 -30.83
CA ASN A 62 -0.18 -1.35 -29.89
C ASN A 62 -0.36 -0.78 -28.46
N LEU A 63 -0.63 0.52 -28.32
CA LEU A 63 -0.91 1.13 -27.02
C LEU A 63 -2.21 0.58 -26.42
N VAL A 64 -3.28 0.50 -27.22
CA VAL A 64 -4.57 -0.05 -26.77
C VAL A 64 -4.41 -1.52 -26.35
N HIS A 65 -3.66 -2.32 -27.11
CA HIS A 65 -3.32 -3.70 -26.75
C HIS A 65 -2.63 -3.79 -25.39
N ILE A 66 -1.63 -2.94 -25.13
CA ILE A 66 -0.94 -2.91 -23.84
C ILE A 66 -1.90 -2.51 -22.71
N ILE A 67 -2.81 -1.55 -22.95
CA ILE A 67 -3.83 -1.16 -21.97
C ILE A 67 -4.76 -2.31 -21.66
N THR A 68 -5.24 -3.03 -22.68
CA THR A 68 -6.14 -4.18 -22.49
C THR A 68 -5.44 -5.30 -21.74
N ASP A 69 -4.18 -5.61 -22.08
CA ASP A 69 -3.38 -6.63 -21.36
C ASP A 69 -3.22 -6.28 -19.89
N VAL A 70 -2.88 -5.02 -19.58
CA VAL A 70 -2.71 -4.58 -18.19
C VAL A 70 -4.04 -4.57 -17.44
N SER A 71 -5.12 -4.20 -18.11
CA SER A 71 -6.46 -4.16 -17.49
C SER A 71 -7.03 -5.55 -17.23
N LEU A 72 -6.66 -6.55 -18.05
CA LEU A 72 -7.17 -7.92 -18.00
C LEU A 72 -6.17 -8.92 -17.39
N ASN A 73 -5.07 -8.45 -16.79
CA ASN A 73 -4.03 -9.32 -16.21
C ASN A 73 -4.44 -10.05 -14.91
N GLY A 74 -5.71 -9.97 -14.50
CA GLY A 74 -6.25 -10.62 -13.30
C GLY A 74 -5.91 -9.94 -11.97
N LYS A 75 -5.17 -8.83 -11.97
CA LYS A 75 -4.91 -8.05 -10.75
C LYS A 75 -6.07 -7.12 -10.46
N SER A 76 -6.30 -6.86 -9.17
CA SER A 76 -7.29 -5.88 -8.73
C SER A 76 -6.88 -4.47 -9.18
N GLY A 77 -7.84 -3.73 -9.73
CA GLY A 77 -7.71 -2.29 -9.90
C GLY A 77 -7.54 -1.55 -8.57
N ILE A 78 -7.12 -0.29 -8.65
CA ILE A 78 -7.00 0.58 -7.48
C ILE A 78 -8.36 1.22 -7.22
N LEU A 79 -9.09 0.74 -6.21
CA LEU A 79 -10.30 1.40 -5.74
C LEU A 79 -9.89 2.56 -4.82
N VAL A 80 -10.14 3.79 -5.26
CA VAL A 80 -9.87 4.99 -4.46
C VAL A 80 -11.09 5.29 -3.60
N ASP A 81 -11.01 4.97 -2.31
CA ASP A 81 -12.03 5.26 -1.31
C ASP A 81 -11.47 6.14 -0.18
N LYS A 82 -12.37 6.64 0.68
CA LYS A 82 -12.00 7.44 1.85
C LYS A 82 -10.98 6.71 2.75
N LYS A 83 -11.12 5.40 2.89
CA LYS A 83 -10.24 4.54 3.70
C LYS A 83 -8.82 4.49 3.14
N LEU A 84 -8.65 4.41 1.82
CA LEU A 84 -7.35 4.42 1.17
C LEU A 84 -6.64 5.77 1.35
N ILE A 85 -7.39 6.87 1.28
CA ILE A 85 -6.86 8.24 1.41
C ILE A 85 -6.48 8.55 2.86
N GLU A 86 -7.39 8.32 3.80
CA GLU A 86 -7.15 8.60 5.23
C GLU A 86 -6.18 7.61 5.86
N GLY A 87 -6.02 6.44 5.25
CA GLY A 87 -5.14 5.39 5.72
C GLY A 87 -5.68 4.67 6.97
N PRO A 88 -4.92 3.70 7.50
CA PRO A 88 -5.32 2.97 8.69
C PRO A 88 -5.33 3.89 9.91
N ASN A 89 -6.48 3.97 10.59
CA ASN A 89 -6.60 4.73 11.84
C ASN A 89 -5.70 4.12 12.92
N ALA A 90 -4.66 4.86 13.34
CA ALA A 90 -3.72 4.41 14.35
C ALA A 90 -4.40 4.09 15.69
N ASN A 91 -5.52 4.75 15.99
CA ASN A 91 -6.30 4.53 17.21
C ASN A 91 -6.85 3.09 17.29
N ASP A 92 -7.19 2.47 16.15
CA ASP A 92 -7.77 1.12 16.15
C ASP A 92 -6.76 0.04 16.55
N ARG A 93 -5.46 0.26 16.33
CA ARG A 93 -4.41 -0.65 16.81
C ARG A 93 -4.27 -0.62 18.34
N GLY A 94 -4.37 0.58 18.93
CA GLY A 94 -4.26 0.76 20.38
C GLY A 94 -5.47 0.18 21.13
N LYS A 95 -6.67 0.26 20.54
CA LYS A 95 -7.91 -0.24 21.14
C LYS A 95 -7.88 -1.73 21.48
N VAL A 96 -7.15 -2.54 20.72
CA VAL A 96 -7.00 -3.98 20.98
C VAL A 96 -6.37 -4.26 22.35
N PHE A 97 -5.55 -3.35 22.87
CA PHE A 97 -4.90 -3.51 24.17
C PHE A 97 -5.73 -3.04 25.37
N ILE A 98 -6.84 -2.32 25.14
CA ILE A 98 -7.70 -1.80 26.21
C ILE A 98 -8.19 -2.91 27.16
N PRO A 99 -8.72 -4.06 26.68
CA PRO A 99 -9.18 -5.12 27.57
C PRO A 99 -8.04 -5.73 28.40
N LEU A 100 -6.85 -5.86 27.80
CA LEU A 100 -5.66 -6.40 28.47
C LEU A 100 -5.16 -5.46 29.57
N ILE A 101 -5.08 -4.16 29.28
CA ILE A 101 -4.68 -3.14 30.26
C ILE A 101 -5.70 -3.07 31.41
N LEU A 102 -7.00 -3.12 31.10
CA LEU A 102 -8.05 -3.12 32.13
C LEU A 102 -7.97 -4.37 33.02
N ALA A 103 -7.76 -5.56 32.44
CA ALA A 103 -7.57 -6.78 33.21
C ALA A 103 -6.34 -6.67 34.12
N PHE A 104 -5.22 -6.19 33.60
CA PHE A 104 -4.00 -5.97 34.39
C PHE A 104 -4.24 -5.01 35.56
N GLN A 105 -4.87 -3.86 35.33
CA GLN A 105 -5.22 -2.91 36.39
C GLN A 105 -6.13 -3.54 37.45
N TYR A 106 -7.13 -4.31 37.04
CA TYR A 106 -8.04 -4.97 37.98
C TYR A 106 -7.32 -5.99 38.88
N PHE A 107 -6.51 -6.88 38.29
CA PHE A 107 -5.86 -7.96 39.03
C PHE A 107 -4.64 -7.51 39.83
N PHE A 108 -3.86 -6.55 39.33
CA PHE A 108 -2.58 -6.18 39.93
C PHE A 108 -2.59 -4.84 40.67
N VAL A 109 -3.63 -4.02 40.50
CA VAL A 109 -3.77 -2.75 41.26
C VAL A 109 -4.98 -2.82 42.19
N ILE A 110 -6.17 -3.10 41.66
CA ILE A 110 -7.40 -3.06 42.46
C ILE A 110 -7.47 -4.19 43.48
N LYS A 111 -7.21 -5.45 43.08
CA LYS A 111 -7.26 -6.61 44.00
C LYS A 111 -6.29 -6.50 45.19
N PRO A 112 -5.02 -6.09 45.01
CA PRO A 112 -4.10 -5.88 46.14
C PRO A 112 -4.56 -4.77 47.07
N ILE A 113 -5.02 -3.63 46.55
CA ILE A 113 -5.53 -2.52 47.36
C ILE A 113 -6.75 -2.98 48.19
N GLN A 114 -7.70 -3.67 47.56
CA GLN A 114 -8.86 -4.23 48.26
C GLN A 114 -8.46 -5.21 49.36
N LYS A 115 -7.43 -6.02 49.12
CA LYS A 115 -6.90 -6.94 50.14
C LYS A 115 -6.29 -6.16 51.31
N TRP A 116 -5.44 -5.17 51.03
CA TRP A 116 -4.81 -4.35 52.07
C TRP A 116 -5.84 -3.61 52.94
N ILE A 117 -6.88 -3.04 52.33
CA ILE A 117 -7.98 -2.40 53.08
C ILE A 117 -8.68 -3.41 54.01
N LYS A 118 -8.96 -4.63 53.52
CA LYS A 118 -9.60 -5.67 54.34
C LYS A 118 -8.69 -6.16 55.47
N ASP A 119 -7.40 -6.33 55.19
CA ASP A 119 -6.41 -6.72 56.19
C ASP A 119 -6.26 -5.65 57.27
N ASP A 120 -6.39 -4.37 56.92
CA ASP A 120 -6.34 -3.23 57.85
C ASP A 120 -7.58 -3.20 58.76
N ILE A 121 -8.78 -3.29 58.16
CA ILE A 121 -10.05 -3.40 58.91
C ILE A 121 -10.03 -4.59 59.88
N ALA A 122 -9.44 -5.72 59.47
CA ALA A 122 -9.36 -6.91 60.31
C ALA A 122 -8.36 -6.79 61.47
N ARG A 123 -7.35 -5.91 61.35
CA ARG A 123 -6.37 -5.62 62.42
C ARG A 123 -6.84 -4.53 63.37
N GLU A 124 -7.84 -3.76 62.98
CA GLU A 124 -8.48 -2.79 63.85
C GLU A 124 -9.19 -3.52 65.00
N SER A 125 -8.71 -3.33 66.23
CA SER A 125 -9.38 -3.87 67.42
C SER A 125 -10.70 -3.13 67.63
N LYS A 126 -11.76 -3.86 68.04
CA LYS A 126 -13.04 -3.23 68.42
C LYS A 126 -12.80 -2.04 69.37
N PRO A 127 -13.49 -0.91 69.16
CA PRO A 127 -13.31 0.28 69.99
C PRO A 127 -13.57 -0.04 71.46
N SER A 128 -12.76 0.52 72.35
CA SER A 128 -12.71 0.21 73.79
C SER A 128 -13.90 0.78 74.61
N TRP A 129 -15.06 0.96 73.99
CA TRP A 129 -16.24 1.57 74.62
C TRP A 129 -17.53 0.78 74.38
N ASP A 130 -17.47 -0.55 74.48
CA ASP A 130 -18.62 -1.37 74.87
C ASP A 130 -18.49 -1.73 76.36
#